data_AF-A0AAD9Y1Y6-F1
#
_entry.id   AF-A0AAD9Y1Y6-F1
#
_cell.length_a   1.000
_cell.length_b   1.000
_cell.length_c   1.000
_cell.angle_alpha   90.00
_cell.angle_beta   90.00
_cell.angle_gamma   90.00
#
_symmetry.space_group_name_H-M   'P 1'
#
loop_
_entity.id
_entity.type
_entity.pdbx_description
1 polymer ?
#
loop_
_entity_poly.entity_id
_entity_poly.type
_entity_poly.pdbx_seq_one_letter_code
_entity_poly.pdbx_strand_id
1 'polypeptide(L)'
;MTAVAPTTLQPRAEAGRILESATLLPEAKECQLIESEMPNRVAYPETPTYNESISSYYSGQERDIRPGCIFQPENADEVSQFIKLITGKDTTCSHASPKFAIRSGGHMIWPGSANIDQGITVDLRKLNSFALNEDKTLASLGVGGIWSDIYPRLVHHNLTVMGGRVTGIGVGGLATGGGIHYLARRHGWVCDNIHTYQIVLPSGAIVEATASSHEDLWLALKGGSNSFGIVTRIDVPTFPMGDMWGGSVAFEYTQEVLDAHAQAFSDFMSVENFDDAADMGMSLLFDQGNYAVGDALYYVYGGTGETSGSE
;
A
#
# COMPACT_ATOMS: atom_id res chain seq x y z
N MET A 1 35.47 21.69 25.01
CA MET A 1 36.39 22.32 24.05
C MET A 1 35.59 23.24 23.14
N THR A 2 36.21 24.35 22.80
CA THR A 2 35.68 25.62 22.29
C THR A 2 34.92 25.50 20.97
N ALA A 3 33.83 26.26 20.86
CA ALA A 3 33.02 26.43 19.66
C ALA A 3 33.80 27.14 18.53
N VAL A 4 33.58 26.72 17.29
CA VAL A 4 34.03 27.41 16.07
C VAL A 4 32.79 27.83 15.29
N ALA A 5 32.73 29.12 14.95
CA ALA A 5 31.63 29.81 14.28
C ALA A 5 31.52 29.45 12.78
N PRO A 6 30.33 29.62 12.16
CA PRO A 6 30.10 29.27 10.76
C PRO A 6 30.63 30.34 9.80
N THR A 7 31.32 29.91 8.75
CA THR A 7 31.80 30.76 7.66
C THR A 7 30.65 31.09 6.70
N THR A 8 30.39 32.39 6.52
CA THR A 8 29.45 32.95 5.54
C THR A 8 29.97 32.80 4.11
N LEU A 9 29.23 32.08 3.26
CA LEU A 9 29.42 32.07 1.81
C LEU A 9 28.54 33.15 1.18
N GLN A 10 29.16 34.07 0.43
CA GLN A 10 28.47 35.11 -0.34
C GLN A 10 27.71 34.52 -1.55
N PRO A 11 26.57 35.12 -1.95
CA PRO A 11 25.82 34.67 -3.12
C PRO A 11 26.53 35.07 -4.42
N ARG A 12 26.68 34.10 -5.33
CA ARG A 12 27.14 34.32 -6.71
C ARG A 12 25.97 34.83 -7.54
N ALA A 13 26.15 35.96 -8.20
CA ALA A 13 25.18 36.50 -9.15
C ALA A 13 25.07 35.58 -10.38
N GLU A 14 23.87 35.07 -10.67
CA GLU A 14 23.58 34.43 -11.95
C GLU A 14 23.08 35.47 -12.96
N ALA A 15 23.83 35.56 -14.06
CA ALA A 15 23.47 36.31 -15.24
C ALA A 15 22.30 35.64 -15.95
N GLY A 16 21.34 36.46 -16.40
CA GLY A 16 20.11 36.02 -17.05
C GLY A 16 20.36 35.10 -18.25
N ARG A 17 19.59 34.01 -18.30
CA ARG A 17 19.36 33.24 -19.52
C ARG A 17 18.01 33.61 -20.11
N ILE A 18 18.07 33.90 -21.40
CA ILE A 18 16.96 34.14 -22.30
C ILE A 18 16.14 32.83 -22.39
N LEU A 19 14.82 32.95 -22.26
CA LEU A 19 13.86 31.86 -22.41
C LEU A 19 13.87 31.38 -23.88
N GLU A 20 14.65 30.35 -24.18
CA GLU A 20 14.39 29.48 -25.32
C GLU A 20 13.13 28.65 -25.03
N SER A 21 12.25 28.48 -26.02
CA SER A 21 11.00 27.74 -25.87
C SER A 21 11.28 26.34 -25.34
N ALA A 22 10.86 26.06 -24.12
CA ALA A 22 11.01 24.76 -23.49
C ALA A 22 10.33 23.71 -24.38
N THR A 23 11.13 22.84 -24.98
CA THR A 23 10.63 21.57 -25.49
C THR A 23 10.09 20.83 -24.28
N LEU A 24 8.77 20.79 -24.14
CA LEU A 24 8.10 20.02 -23.10
C LEU A 24 8.68 18.60 -23.15
N LEU A 25 9.18 18.11 -22.00
CA LEU A 25 9.60 16.72 -21.86
C LEU A 25 8.48 15.82 -22.41
N PRO A 26 8.79 14.69 -23.06
CA PRO A 26 7.79 13.79 -23.61
C PRO A 26 6.66 13.53 -22.61
N GLU A 27 7.02 13.19 -21.37
CA GLU A 27 6.11 12.91 -20.24
C GLU A 27 5.18 14.07 -19.87
N ALA A 28 5.60 15.32 -20.09
CA ALA A 28 4.74 16.49 -19.89
C ALA A 28 3.61 16.57 -20.93
N LYS A 29 3.75 15.96 -22.10
CA LYS A 29 2.67 15.88 -23.11
C LYS A 29 1.62 14.87 -22.73
N GLU A 30 2.00 13.71 -22.19
CA GLU A 30 0.99 12.73 -21.75
C GLU A 30 0.20 13.24 -20.55
N CYS A 31 0.83 13.95 -19.61
CA CYS A 31 0.12 14.65 -18.53
C CYS A 31 -0.91 15.66 -19.05
N GLN A 32 -0.56 16.44 -20.08
CA GLN A 32 -1.49 17.38 -20.72
C GLN A 32 -2.63 16.68 -21.45
N LEU A 33 -2.35 15.55 -22.12
CA LEU A 33 -3.38 14.74 -22.76
C LEU A 33 -4.39 14.22 -21.75
N ILE A 34 -3.91 13.66 -20.63
CA ILE A 34 -4.75 13.16 -19.54
C ILE A 34 -5.61 14.30 -18.98
N GLU A 35 -5.03 15.47 -18.71
CA GLU A 35 -5.77 16.62 -18.19
C GLU A 35 -6.82 17.15 -19.19
N SER A 36 -6.55 17.06 -20.50
CA SER A 36 -7.51 17.50 -21.52
C SER A 36 -8.72 16.57 -21.65
N GLU A 37 -8.52 15.27 -21.44
CA GLU A 37 -9.56 14.24 -21.53
C GLU A 37 -10.29 14.01 -20.20
N MET A 38 -9.60 14.27 -19.08
CA MET A 38 -10.11 14.13 -17.71
C MET A 38 -9.70 15.36 -16.87
N PRO A 39 -10.44 16.48 -17.00
CA PRO A 39 -10.07 17.73 -16.33
C PRO A 39 -10.08 17.64 -14.80
N ASN A 40 -9.16 18.35 -14.16
CA ASN A 40 -8.96 18.39 -12.70
C ASN A 40 -8.55 17.03 -12.09
N ARG A 41 -7.90 16.18 -12.90
CA ARG A 41 -7.34 14.89 -12.43
C ARG A 41 -5.83 14.90 -12.35
N VAL A 42 -5.15 15.89 -12.93
CA VAL A 42 -3.69 15.94 -12.95
C VAL A 42 -3.18 17.04 -12.03
N ALA A 43 -2.31 16.67 -11.08
CA ALA A 43 -1.55 17.60 -10.27
C ALA A 43 -0.13 17.74 -10.83
N TYR A 44 0.30 18.98 -11.01
CA TYR A 44 1.63 19.33 -11.52
C TYR A 44 2.58 19.74 -10.38
N PRO A 45 3.91 19.69 -10.61
CA PRO A 45 4.89 20.19 -9.65
C PRO A 45 4.54 21.58 -9.13
N GLU A 46 4.91 21.85 -7.88
CA GLU A 46 4.67 23.11 -7.17
C GLU A 46 3.21 23.42 -6.82
N THR A 47 2.24 22.58 -7.23
CA THR A 47 0.86 22.68 -6.75
C THR A 47 0.70 22.09 -5.34
N PRO A 48 -0.24 22.60 -4.51
CA PRO A 48 -0.50 22.04 -3.18
C PRO A 48 -0.80 20.53 -3.22
N THR A 49 -1.68 20.09 -4.13
CA THR A 49 -2.06 18.68 -4.29
C THR A 49 -0.87 17.78 -4.62
N TYR A 50 0.05 18.26 -5.47
CA TYR A 50 1.28 17.52 -5.78
C TYR A 50 2.17 17.38 -4.54
N ASN A 51 2.42 18.48 -3.82
CA ASN A 51 3.27 18.48 -2.63
C ASN A 51 2.69 17.63 -1.48
N GLU A 52 1.36 17.64 -1.29
CA GLU A 52 0.65 16.77 -0.34
C GLU A 52 0.78 15.29 -0.73
N SER A 53 0.68 14.98 -2.02
CA SER A 53 0.95 13.62 -2.50
C SER A 53 2.40 13.21 -2.23
N ILE A 54 3.39 14.02 -2.61
CA ILE A 54 4.80 13.68 -2.38
C ILE A 54 5.13 13.54 -0.90
N SER A 55 4.65 14.41 -0.02
CA SER A 55 4.96 14.36 1.41
C SER A 55 4.34 13.18 2.16
N SER A 56 3.33 12.51 1.59
CA SER A 56 2.56 11.46 2.26
C SER A 56 3.07 10.03 2.04
N TYR A 57 4.12 9.81 1.25
CA TYR A 57 4.75 8.48 1.18
C TYR A 57 5.39 8.12 2.52
N TYR A 58 5.39 6.83 2.87
CA TYR A 58 5.96 6.33 4.13
C TYR A 58 7.49 6.52 4.17
N SER A 59 8.19 6.12 3.11
CA SER A 59 9.64 6.14 3.04
C SER A 59 10.18 7.46 2.48
N GLY A 60 11.32 7.92 3.01
CA GLY A 60 12.00 9.12 2.48
C GLY A 60 12.46 8.94 1.04
N GLN A 61 12.87 7.72 0.69
CA GLN A 61 13.31 7.32 -0.63
C GLN A 61 12.23 7.56 -1.70
N GLU A 62 10.97 7.27 -1.41
CA GLU A 62 9.85 7.57 -2.32
C GLU A 62 9.50 9.06 -2.33
N ARG A 63 9.65 9.74 -1.19
CA ARG A 63 9.46 11.21 -1.08
C ARG A 63 10.52 12.01 -1.81
N ASP A 64 11.66 11.43 -2.16
CA ASP A 64 12.73 12.10 -2.92
C ASP A 64 12.52 12.02 -4.45
N ILE A 65 11.61 11.17 -4.91
CA ILE A 65 11.29 10.99 -6.32
C ILE A 65 10.33 12.09 -6.81
N ARG A 66 10.55 12.60 -8.03
CA ARG A 66 9.80 13.74 -8.60
C ARG A 66 9.10 13.34 -9.90
N PRO A 67 7.84 12.85 -9.83
CA PRO A 67 7.05 12.57 -11.03
C PRO A 67 6.79 13.86 -11.82
N GLY A 68 6.70 13.73 -13.15
CA GLY A 68 6.34 14.84 -14.04
C GLY A 68 4.92 15.34 -13.79
N CYS A 69 4.00 14.43 -13.43
CA CYS A 69 2.69 14.76 -12.89
C CYS A 69 2.10 13.60 -12.08
N ILE A 70 1.02 13.89 -11.36
CA ILE A 70 0.26 12.91 -10.58
C ILE A 70 -1.17 12.87 -11.12
N PHE A 71 -1.59 11.71 -11.60
CA PHE A 71 -2.96 11.45 -12.04
C PHE A 71 -3.77 10.83 -10.89
N GLN A 72 -4.91 11.45 -10.54
CA GLN A 72 -5.74 11.05 -9.40
C GLN A 72 -7.16 10.62 -9.84
N PRO A 73 -7.32 9.37 -10.32
CA PRO A 73 -8.62 8.86 -10.78
C PRO A 73 -9.61 8.70 -9.61
N GLU A 74 -10.89 8.94 -9.87
CA GLU A 74 -11.98 8.80 -8.90
C GLU A 74 -12.83 7.54 -9.09
N ASN A 75 -12.67 6.82 -10.19
CA ASN A 75 -13.35 5.56 -10.45
C ASN A 75 -12.56 4.66 -11.42
N ALA A 76 -13.05 3.44 -11.63
CA ALA A 76 -12.40 2.47 -12.52
C ALA A 76 -12.47 2.86 -14.00
N ASP A 77 -13.49 3.62 -14.41
CA ASP A 77 -13.62 4.08 -15.81
C ASP A 77 -12.51 5.07 -16.17
N GLU A 78 -12.18 6.00 -15.27
CA GLU A 78 -11.06 6.94 -15.43
C GLU A 78 -9.71 6.21 -15.47
N VAL A 79 -9.53 5.14 -14.69
CA VAL A 79 -8.34 4.27 -14.79
C VAL A 79 -8.30 3.57 -16.15
N SER A 80 -9.43 3.06 -16.64
CA SER A 80 -9.52 2.46 -17.98
C SER A 80 -9.25 3.45 -19.10
N GLN A 81 -9.75 4.68 -18.98
CA GLN A 81 -9.50 5.77 -19.92
C GLN A 81 -8.02 6.16 -19.92
N PHE A 82 -7.41 6.29 -18.74
CA PHE A 82 -5.97 6.51 -18.60
C PHE A 82 -5.18 5.45 -19.37
N ILE A 83 -5.41 4.16 -19.10
CA ILE A 83 -4.73 3.07 -19.81
C ILE A 83 -4.90 3.20 -21.32
N LYS A 84 -6.13 3.40 -21.82
CA LYS A 84 -6.39 3.56 -23.26
C LYS A 84 -5.68 4.76 -23.89
N LEU A 85 -5.52 5.86 -23.16
CA LEU A 85 -4.80 7.05 -23.61
C LEU A 85 -3.30 6.78 -23.70
N ILE A 86 -2.71 6.18 -22.66
CA ILE A 86 -1.26 5.95 -22.59
C ILE A 86 -0.78 4.75 -23.41
N THR A 87 -1.66 3.78 -23.70
CA THR A 87 -1.39 2.65 -24.59
C THR A 87 -1.93 2.88 -26.00
N GLY A 88 -2.19 4.14 -26.40
CA GLY A 88 -2.88 4.49 -27.64
C GLY A 88 -2.44 3.71 -28.88
N LYS A 89 -3.36 3.57 -29.85
CA LYS A 89 -3.46 2.67 -31.05
C LYS A 89 -2.21 2.14 -31.77
N ASP A 90 -1.02 2.66 -31.49
CA ASP A 90 0.23 2.16 -32.04
C ASP A 90 0.71 0.92 -31.28
N THR A 91 0.33 -0.25 -31.78
CA THR A 91 0.84 -1.55 -31.34
C THR A 91 2.27 -1.81 -31.81
N THR A 92 2.88 -0.88 -32.55
CA THR A 92 4.28 -0.99 -32.91
C THR A 92 5.11 -0.46 -31.75
N CYS A 93 6.07 -1.24 -31.25
CA CYS A 93 7.00 -0.87 -30.18
C CYS A 93 7.99 0.26 -30.60
N SER A 94 7.58 1.12 -31.53
CA SER A 94 8.36 2.15 -32.21
C SER A 94 8.39 3.47 -31.44
N HIS A 95 7.39 3.71 -30.58
CA HIS A 95 7.35 4.83 -29.66
C HIS A 95 7.52 4.31 -28.23
N ALA A 96 8.40 4.95 -27.45
CA ALA A 96 8.54 4.65 -26.04
C ALA A 96 7.22 5.01 -25.34
N SER A 97 6.48 4.02 -24.86
CA SER A 97 5.28 4.26 -24.05
C SER A 97 5.64 5.12 -22.83
N PRO A 98 4.77 6.04 -22.41
CA PRO A 98 5.00 6.83 -21.21
C PRO A 98 5.16 5.89 -20.00
N LYS A 99 6.15 6.17 -19.17
CA LYS A 99 6.37 5.39 -17.96
C LYS A 99 5.47 5.90 -16.85
N PHE A 100 4.88 4.97 -16.10
CA PHE A 100 4.07 5.31 -14.95
C PHE A 100 4.32 4.38 -13.77
N ALA A 101 4.08 4.88 -12.57
CA ALA A 101 4.01 4.11 -11.33
C ALA A 101 2.58 4.10 -10.81
N ILE A 102 2.24 3.07 -10.03
CA ILE A 102 0.91 2.92 -9.43
C ILE A 102 1.06 3.07 -7.92
N ARG A 103 0.25 3.94 -7.33
CA ARG A 103 0.26 4.22 -5.89
C ARG A 103 -1.11 3.93 -5.27
N SER A 104 -1.10 3.06 -4.26
CA SER A 104 -2.17 2.94 -3.26
C SER A 104 -1.81 3.81 -2.04
N GLY A 105 -1.43 3.21 -0.91
CA GLY A 105 -1.00 3.95 0.29
C GLY A 105 0.42 4.54 0.20
N GLY A 106 1.29 4.03 -0.68
CA GLY A 106 2.68 4.48 -0.79
C GLY A 106 3.57 4.05 0.39
N HIS A 107 3.33 2.85 0.92
CA HIS A 107 3.96 2.34 2.15
C HIS A 107 5.23 1.49 1.93
N MET A 108 5.65 1.30 0.67
CA MET A 108 6.85 0.53 0.36
C MET A 108 8.14 1.32 0.69
N ILE A 109 9.22 0.59 0.98
CA ILE A 109 10.46 1.17 1.54
C ILE A 109 11.59 1.36 0.51
N TRP A 110 11.48 0.75 -0.67
CA TRP A 110 12.49 0.89 -1.73
C TRP A 110 12.04 1.94 -2.76
N PRO A 111 12.98 2.70 -3.33
CA PRO A 111 12.67 3.77 -4.28
C PRO A 111 12.04 3.23 -5.57
N GLY A 112 11.07 3.96 -6.11
CA GLY A 112 10.48 3.68 -7.43
C GLY A 112 9.44 2.56 -7.43
N SER A 113 9.01 2.13 -6.25
CA SER A 113 8.03 1.05 -6.07
C SER A 113 6.59 1.53 -6.22
N ALA A 114 6.32 2.77 -5.80
CA ALA A 114 5.02 3.41 -5.86
C ALA A 114 5.09 4.83 -6.44
N ASN A 115 6.27 5.31 -6.82
CA ASN A 115 6.50 6.60 -7.46
C ASN A 115 7.43 6.44 -8.67
N ILE A 116 7.55 7.46 -9.50
CA ILE A 116 8.43 7.44 -10.67
C ILE A 116 9.04 8.82 -10.92
N ASP A 117 10.31 8.89 -11.30
CA ASP A 117 10.95 10.16 -11.65
C ASP A 117 10.60 10.55 -13.07
N GLN A 118 10.21 11.81 -13.27
CA GLN A 118 9.75 12.42 -14.53
C GLN A 118 8.54 11.76 -15.23
N GLY A 119 8.13 10.55 -14.84
CA GLY A 119 6.94 9.86 -15.35
C GLY A 119 5.63 10.29 -14.69
N ILE A 120 4.59 9.47 -14.89
CA ILE A 120 3.27 9.69 -14.31
C ILE A 120 3.09 8.82 -13.06
N THR A 121 2.73 9.42 -11.94
CA THR A 121 2.27 8.64 -10.78
C THR A 121 0.75 8.54 -10.82
N VAL A 122 0.22 7.33 -10.95
CA VAL A 122 -1.21 7.01 -10.85
C VAL A 122 -1.55 6.83 -9.37
N ASP A 123 -2.09 7.88 -8.77
CA ASP A 123 -2.41 7.97 -7.34
C ASP A 123 -3.86 7.58 -7.08
N LEU A 124 -4.05 6.31 -6.71
CA LEU A 124 -5.36 5.69 -6.53
C LEU A 124 -6.06 6.10 -5.23
N ARG A 125 -5.49 6.97 -4.39
CA ARG A 125 -6.01 7.28 -3.05
C ARG A 125 -7.45 7.83 -3.03
N LYS A 126 -7.94 8.37 -4.15
CA LYS A 126 -9.34 8.77 -4.29
C LYS A 126 -10.31 7.58 -4.47
N LEU A 127 -9.79 6.40 -4.84
CA LEU A 127 -10.52 5.12 -4.84
C LEU A 127 -10.55 4.52 -3.41
N ASN A 128 -11.13 5.23 -2.45
CA ASN A 128 -11.14 4.85 -1.03
C ASN A 128 -12.55 4.50 -0.51
N SER A 129 -13.41 4.02 -1.40
CA SER A 129 -14.76 3.60 -1.06
C SER A 129 -14.76 2.42 -0.07
N PHE A 130 -15.83 2.34 0.72
CA PHE A 130 -16.10 1.25 1.64
C PHE A 130 -17.60 0.95 1.59
N ALA A 131 -17.94 -0.32 1.40
CA ALA A 131 -19.32 -0.81 1.52
C ALA A 131 -19.32 -2.18 2.19
N LEU A 132 -20.37 -2.46 2.95
CA LEU A 132 -20.63 -3.75 3.54
C LEU A 132 -21.93 -4.28 2.93
N ASN A 133 -21.96 -5.53 2.49
CA ASN A 133 -23.19 -6.13 1.96
C ASN A 133 -24.24 -6.33 3.06
N GLU A 134 -25.49 -6.62 2.67
CA GLU A 134 -26.63 -6.63 3.62
C GLU A 134 -26.47 -7.64 4.76
N ASP A 135 -25.96 -8.83 4.47
CA ASP A 135 -25.70 -9.89 5.46
C ASP A 135 -24.35 -9.73 6.18
N LYS A 136 -23.59 -8.70 5.80
CA LYS A 136 -22.27 -8.32 6.32
C LYS A 136 -21.17 -9.34 6.11
N THR A 137 -21.36 -10.34 5.27
CA THR A 137 -20.35 -11.37 5.00
C THR A 137 -19.20 -10.90 4.11
N LEU A 138 -19.41 -9.83 3.32
CA LEU A 138 -18.41 -9.26 2.41
C LEU A 138 -18.30 -7.75 2.57
N ALA A 139 -17.07 -7.25 2.67
CA ALA A 139 -16.73 -5.84 2.56
C ALA A 139 -16.12 -5.55 1.19
N SER A 140 -16.63 -4.51 0.53
CA SER A 140 -16.11 -3.97 -0.73
C SER A 140 -15.26 -2.74 -0.44
N LEU A 141 -13.99 -2.78 -0.86
CA LEU A 141 -12.96 -1.82 -0.48
C LEU A 141 -12.30 -1.25 -1.73
N GLY A 142 -12.29 0.07 -1.86
CA GLY A 142 -11.47 0.76 -2.85
C GLY A 142 -9.99 0.61 -2.51
N VAL A 143 -9.16 0.28 -3.51
CA VAL A 143 -7.73 -0.03 -3.27
C VAL A 143 -6.90 1.18 -2.82
N GLY A 144 -7.41 2.38 -3.00
CA GLY A 144 -6.81 3.63 -2.54
C GLY A 144 -6.95 3.86 -1.03
N GLY A 145 -7.79 3.07 -0.36
CA GLY A 145 -7.97 3.15 1.08
C GLY A 145 -6.72 2.75 1.87
N ILE A 146 -6.73 3.13 3.14
CA ILE A 146 -5.73 2.73 4.14
C ILE A 146 -6.39 1.77 5.13
N TRP A 147 -5.72 0.67 5.49
CA TRP A 147 -6.28 -0.35 6.38
C TRP A 147 -6.69 0.21 7.75
N SER A 148 -5.91 1.13 8.31
CA SER A 148 -6.22 1.77 9.59
C SER A 148 -7.52 2.59 9.58
N ASP A 149 -8.01 2.99 8.40
CA ASP A 149 -9.27 3.73 8.25
C ASP A 149 -10.48 2.80 8.01
N ILE A 150 -10.21 1.53 7.72
CA ILE A 150 -11.22 0.50 7.46
C ILE A 150 -11.65 -0.17 8.77
N TYR A 151 -10.71 -0.55 9.64
CA TYR A 151 -11.05 -1.25 10.88
C TYR A 151 -12.07 -0.51 11.76
N PRO A 152 -11.98 0.81 11.98
CA PRO A 152 -12.97 1.54 12.77
C PRO A 152 -14.40 1.43 12.21
N ARG A 153 -14.55 1.25 10.89
CA ARG A 153 -15.86 1.09 10.25
C ARG A 153 -16.48 -0.29 10.52
N LEU A 154 -15.65 -1.30 10.78
CA LEU A 154 -16.06 -2.70 11.00
C LEU A 154 -16.25 -3.03 12.49
N VAL A 155 -15.50 -2.39 13.38
CA VAL A 155 -15.56 -2.63 14.84
C VAL A 155 -16.97 -2.43 15.41
N HIS A 156 -17.73 -1.44 14.93
CA HIS A 156 -19.13 -1.23 15.35
C HIS A 156 -20.08 -2.38 14.99
N HIS A 157 -19.65 -3.29 14.13
CA HIS A 157 -20.37 -4.49 13.73
C HIS A 157 -19.80 -5.76 14.37
N ASN A 158 -18.82 -5.65 15.27
CA ASN A 158 -18.02 -6.77 15.78
C ASN A 158 -17.38 -7.58 14.66
N LEU A 159 -16.92 -6.88 13.61
CA LEU A 159 -16.30 -7.48 12.43
C LEU A 159 -14.88 -6.97 12.26
N THR A 160 -14.09 -7.78 11.55
CA THR A 160 -12.80 -7.41 10.99
C THR A 160 -12.67 -7.95 9.56
N VAL A 161 -11.59 -7.58 8.90
CA VAL A 161 -11.13 -8.14 7.62
C VAL A 161 -9.64 -8.43 7.75
N MET A 162 -9.10 -9.34 6.94
CA MET A 162 -7.65 -9.54 6.88
C MET A 162 -7.01 -8.35 6.17
N GLY A 163 -6.20 -7.57 6.88
CA GLY A 163 -5.61 -6.33 6.36
C GLY A 163 -4.20 -6.02 6.90
N GLY A 164 -3.75 -4.77 6.75
CA GLY A 164 -2.47 -4.30 7.25
C GLY A 164 -2.42 -4.11 8.76
N ARG A 165 -1.28 -4.43 9.38
CA ARG A 165 -1.04 -4.35 10.83
C ARG A 165 -0.57 -2.98 11.32
N VAL A 166 0.01 -2.18 10.43
CA VAL A 166 0.58 -0.86 10.72
C VAL A 166 -0.23 0.24 10.03
N THR A 167 -0.29 1.42 10.63
CA THR A 167 -0.96 2.59 10.08
C THR A 167 -0.33 3.02 8.75
N GLY A 168 -1.13 3.57 7.84
CA GLY A 168 -0.66 4.06 6.54
C GLY A 168 -0.48 2.98 5.46
N ILE A 169 -0.63 1.68 5.78
CA ILE A 169 -0.58 0.64 4.76
C ILE A 169 -1.81 0.74 3.86
N GLY A 170 -1.56 0.83 2.55
CA GLY A 170 -2.61 0.87 1.53
C GLY A 170 -3.26 -0.49 1.28
N VAL A 171 -4.55 -0.47 0.95
CA VAL A 171 -5.37 -1.65 0.65
C VAL A 171 -4.80 -2.42 -0.54
N GLY A 172 -4.64 -1.75 -1.69
CA GLY A 172 -4.26 -2.41 -2.94
C GLY A 172 -2.92 -3.13 -2.87
N GLY A 173 -1.86 -2.39 -2.51
CA GLY A 173 -0.50 -2.94 -2.54
C GLY A 173 -0.31 -4.12 -1.58
N LEU A 174 -0.97 -4.10 -0.41
CA LEU A 174 -0.92 -5.22 0.52
C LEU A 174 -1.74 -6.41 0.02
N ALA A 175 -2.95 -6.17 -0.52
CA ALA A 175 -3.83 -7.22 -1.01
C ALA A 175 -3.30 -7.95 -2.26
N THR A 176 -2.49 -7.28 -3.09
CA THR A 176 -1.87 -7.90 -4.27
C THR A 176 -0.43 -8.38 -4.02
N GLY A 177 0.21 -7.94 -2.94
CA GLY A 177 1.56 -8.34 -2.55
C GLY A 177 1.65 -9.52 -1.59
N GLY A 178 0.51 -10.08 -1.15
CA GLY A 178 0.44 -11.15 -0.16
C GLY A 178 -0.23 -10.67 1.13
N GLY A 179 0.53 -9.94 1.93
CA GLY A 179 0.02 -9.21 3.10
C GLY A 179 -0.13 -10.05 4.36
N ILE A 180 0.72 -9.79 5.34
CA ILE A 180 0.68 -10.45 6.66
C ILE A 180 -0.24 -9.69 7.61
N HIS A 181 -1.20 -10.40 8.20
CA HIS A 181 -2.16 -9.91 9.19
C HIS A 181 -2.00 -10.65 10.53
N TYR A 182 -2.51 -10.08 11.63
CA TYR A 182 -2.45 -10.70 12.97
C TYR A 182 -3.15 -12.05 13.07
N LEU A 183 -4.12 -12.33 12.20
CA LEU A 183 -4.83 -13.60 12.15
C LEU A 183 -4.33 -14.52 11.02
N ALA A 184 -3.12 -14.30 10.52
CA ALA A 184 -2.60 -15.06 9.38
C ALA A 184 -2.48 -16.57 9.65
N ARG A 185 -2.22 -16.98 10.90
CA ARG A 185 -2.20 -18.40 11.28
C ARG A 185 -3.56 -19.07 11.20
N ARG A 186 -4.65 -18.31 11.39
CA ARG A 186 -6.04 -18.80 11.33
C ARG A 186 -6.67 -18.69 9.95
N HIS A 187 -6.43 -17.59 9.25
CA HIS A 187 -7.13 -17.26 8.01
C HIS A 187 -6.23 -17.18 6.77
N GLY A 188 -4.93 -17.42 6.90
CA GLY A 188 -3.98 -17.18 5.82
C GLY A 188 -3.69 -15.68 5.63
N TRP A 189 -2.97 -15.36 4.56
CA TRP A 189 -2.57 -13.99 4.24
C TRP A 189 -3.75 -13.17 3.70
N VAL A 190 -3.58 -11.87 3.60
CA VAL A 190 -4.65 -11.00 3.07
C VAL A 190 -5.05 -11.40 1.66
N CYS A 191 -4.09 -11.74 0.81
CA CYS A 191 -4.35 -12.21 -0.54
C CYS A 191 -5.18 -13.50 -0.57
N ASP A 192 -5.00 -14.42 0.39
CA ASP A 192 -5.73 -15.69 0.46
C ASP A 192 -7.23 -15.45 0.61
N ASN A 193 -7.59 -14.37 1.29
CA ASN A 193 -8.96 -14.02 1.63
C ASN A 193 -9.64 -13.17 0.55
N ILE A 194 -8.99 -12.77 -0.54
CA ILE A 194 -9.68 -11.96 -1.56
C ILE A 194 -10.72 -12.80 -2.30
N HIS A 195 -11.98 -12.37 -2.23
CA HIS A 195 -13.10 -12.96 -2.97
C HIS A 195 -13.11 -12.46 -4.42
N THR A 196 -12.99 -11.15 -4.61
CA THR A 196 -13.00 -10.51 -5.95
C THR A 196 -11.92 -9.46 -6.07
N TYR A 197 -11.26 -9.40 -7.22
CA TYR A 197 -10.51 -8.23 -7.68
C TYR A 197 -11.26 -7.57 -8.84
N GLN A 198 -11.67 -6.31 -8.69
CA GLN A 198 -11.99 -5.47 -9.85
C GLN A 198 -10.68 -4.89 -10.39
N ILE A 199 -10.38 -5.16 -11.65
CA ILE A 199 -9.10 -4.80 -12.25
C ILE A 199 -9.27 -4.24 -13.66
N VAL A 200 -8.52 -3.18 -13.93
CA VAL A 200 -8.35 -2.62 -15.28
C VAL A 200 -7.15 -3.29 -15.94
N LEU A 201 -7.42 -4.02 -17.02
CA LEU A 201 -6.42 -4.71 -17.83
C LEU A 201 -5.66 -3.75 -18.74
N PRO A 202 -4.50 -4.16 -19.30
CA PRO A 202 -3.78 -3.35 -20.29
C PRO A 202 -4.58 -2.98 -21.55
N SER A 203 -5.64 -3.73 -21.87
CA SER A 203 -6.60 -3.38 -22.94
C SER A 203 -7.54 -2.22 -22.57
N GLY A 204 -7.52 -1.79 -21.31
CA GLY A 204 -8.50 -0.89 -20.72
C GLY A 204 -9.87 -1.53 -20.48
N ALA A 205 -9.97 -2.86 -20.54
CA ALA A 205 -11.16 -3.58 -20.08
C ALA A 205 -11.18 -3.64 -18.55
N ILE A 206 -12.36 -3.43 -17.97
CA ILE A 206 -12.60 -3.60 -16.53
C ILE A 206 -13.21 -4.98 -16.34
N VAL A 207 -12.55 -5.83 -15.55
CA VAL A 207 -13.01 -7.20 -15.28
C VAL A 207 -13.08 -7.46 -13.78
N GLU A 208 -13.94 -8.41 -13.42
CA GLU A 208 -14.04 -8.96 -12.07
C GLU A 208 -13.36 -10.35 -12.10
N ALA A 209 -12.21 -10.46 -11.44
CA ALA A 209 -11.47 -11.70 -11.30
C ALA A 209 -11.85 -12.37 -9.96
N THR A 210 -12.31 -13.63 -10.04
CA THR A 210 -12.76 -14.46 -8.92
C THR A 210 -12.26 -15.90 -9.12
N ALA A 211 -12.50 -16.77 -8.13
CA ALA A 211 -12.21 -18.20 -8.27
C ALA A 211 -13.00 -18.92 -9.39
N SER A 212 -14.02 -18.29 -9.97
CA SER A 212 -14.85 -18.89 -11.05
C SER A 212 -14.87 -18.07 -12.35
N SER A 213 -14.18 -16.92 -12.38
CA SER A 213 -14.12 -15.99 -13.51
C SER A 213 -12.73 -15.39 -13.57
N HIS A 214 -11.99 -15.59 -14.67
CA HIS A 214 -10.58 -15.17 -14.77
C HIS A 214 -9.74 -15.75 -13.61
N GLU A 215 -9.89 -17.05 -13.35
CA GLU A 215 -9.27 -17.75 -12.20
C GLU A 215 -7.74 -17.63 -12.20
N ASP A 216 -7.12 -17.73 -13.38
CA ASP A 216 -5.68 -17.55 -13.57
C ASP A 216 -5.20 -16.16 -13.12
N LEU A 217 -5.93 -15.11 -13.50
CA LEU A 217 -5.68 -13.74 -13.06
C LEU A 217 -5.93 -13.57 -11.56
N TRP A 218 -7.02 -14.14 -11.04
CA TRP A 218 -7.35 -14.10 -9.61
C TRP A 218 -6.24 -14.74 -8.75
N LEU A 219 -5.71 -15.89 -9.18
CA LEU A 219 -4.57 -16.54 -8.54
C LEU A 219 -3.29 -15.71 -8.69
N ALA A 220 -3.00 -15.19 -9.89
CA ALA A 220 -1.79 -14.43 -10.16
C ALA A 220 -1.71 -13.13 -9.34
N LEU A 221 -2.84 -12.52 -9.02
CA LEU A 221 -2.91 -11.32 -8.18
C LEU A 221 -2.65 -11.59 -6.69
N LYS A 222 -2.61 -12.85 -6.22
CA LYS A 222 -2.32 -13.20 -4.83
C LYS A 222 -0.81 -13.18 -4.51
N GLY A 223 -0.11 -12.15 -4.97
CA GLY A 223 1.36 -12.02 -4.87
C GLY A 223 1.99 -11.34 -6.09
N GLY A 224 1.22 -11.19 -7.18
CA GLY A 224 1.66 -10.58 -8.43
C GLY A 224 1.82 -9.06 -8.42
N SER A 225 1.46 -8.40 -7.31
CA SER A 225 1.52 -6.95 -7.14
C SER A 225 0.76 -6.22 -8.26
N ASN A 226 1.43 -5.37 -9.04
CA ASN A 226 0.85 -4.54 -10.09
C ASN A 226 1.19 -5.05 -11.52
N SER A 227 1.58 -6.32 -11.66
CA SER A 227 2.09 -6.88 -12.93
C SER A 227 1.00 -7.13 -13.99
N PHE A 228 -0.26 -7.29 -13.57
CA PHE A 228 -1.34 -7.77 -14.45
C PHE A 228 -2.39 -6.72 -14.81
N GLY A 229 -2.28 -5.52 -14.22
CA GLY A 229 -3.22 -4.43 -14.40
C GLY A 229 -3.33 -3.56 -13.15
N ILE A 230 -4.27 -2.61 -13.18
CA ILE A 230 -4.54 -1.71 -12.06
C ILE A 230 -5.80 -2.22 -11.35
N VAL A 231 -5.63 -2.86 -10.20
CA VAL A 231 -6.77 -3.22 -9.33
C VAL A 231 -7.40 -1.91 -8.82
N THR A 232 -8.72 -1.79 -8.86
CA THR A 232 -9.47 -0.59 -8.43
C THR A 232 -10.32 -0.84 -7.20
N ARG A 233 -10.76 -2.10 -7.00
CA ARG A 233 -11.56 -2.54 -5.85
C ARG A 233 -11.21 -3.98 -5.49
N ILE A 234 -11.31 -4.31 -4.21
CA ILE A 234 -11.33 -5.69 -3.73
C ILE A 234 -12.61 -5.96 -2.96
N ASP A 235 -13.13 -7.17 -3.05
CA ASP A 235 -14.19 -7.65 -2.16
C ASP A 235 -13.59 -8.74 -1.27
N VAL A 236 -13.78 -8.61 0.05
CA VAL A 236 -13.15 -9.47 1.07
C VAL A 236 -14.17 -9.98 2.08
N PRO A 237 -14.05 -11.23 2.57
CA PRO A 237 -14.87 -11.73 3.64
C PRO A 237 -14.60 -10.95 4.92
N THR A 238 -15.66 -10.73 5.68
CA THR A 238 -15.55 -10.23 7.05
C THR A 238 -15.54 -11.40 8.02
N PHE A 239 -14.94 -11.18 9.18
CA PHE A 239 -14.83 -12.17 10.24
C PHE A 239 -15.32 -11.57 11.55
N PRO A 240 -16.10 -12.31 12.36
CA PRO A 240 -16.40 -11.90 13.71
C PRO A 240 -15.12 -11.65 14.50
N MET A 241 -15.04 -10.51 15.18
CA MET A 241 -13.88 -10.11 15.95
C MET A 241 -14.33 -9.33 17.19
N GLY A 242 -13.91 -9.81 18.36
CA GLY A 242 -14.04 -9.11 19.63
C GLY A 242 -12.72 -8.47 20.04
N ASP A 243 -12.48 -8.40 21.34
CA ASP A 243 -11.24 -7.85 21.89
C ASP A 243 -10.03 -8.73 21.56
N MET A 244 -8.88 -8.07 21.43
CA MET A 244 -7.58 -8.68 21.20
C MET A 244 -6.65 -8.32 22.35
N TRP A 245 -5.94 -9.32 22.88
CA TRP A 245 -4.83 -9.10 23.81
C TRP A 245 -3.58 -8.81 23.01
N GLY A 246 -2.79 -7.85 23.46
CA GLY A 246 -1.53 -7.48 22.83
C GLY A 246 -0.53 -7.02 23.87
N GLY A 247 0.73 -7.34 23.66
CA GLY A 247 1.82 -6.89 24.51
C GLY A 247 3.15 -6.95 23.79
N SER A 248 4.08 -6.10 24.21
CA SER A 248 5.46 -6.15 23.76
C SER A 248 6.43 -6.08 24.93
N VAL A 249 7.57 -6.72 24.75
CA VAL A 249 8.72 -6.67 25.66
C VAL A 249 9.95 -6.28 24.84
N ALA A 250 10.87 -5.54 25.46
CA ALA A 250 12.13 -5.15 24.82
C ALA A 250 13.25 -5.16 25.87
N PHE A 251 14.41 -5.65 25.45
CA PHE A 251 15.61 -5.79 26.26
C PHE A 251 16.81 -5.21 25.52
N GLU A 252 17.79 -4.71 26.27
CA GLU A 252 19.05 -4.27 25.69
C GLU A 252 19.74 -5.42 24.94
N TYR A 253 20.34 -5.11 23.81
CA TYR A 253 21.01 -6.11 22.99
C TYR A 253 22.22 -6.71 23.71
N THR A 254 22.19 -8.03 23.85
CA THR A 254 23.37 -8.89 24.04
C THR A 254 23.19 -10.14 23.18
N GLN A 255 24.28 -10.86 22.90
CA GLN A 255 24.18 -12.12 22.17
C GLN A 255 23.27 -13.13 22.91
N GLU A 256 23.39 -13.21 24.24
CA GLU A 256 22.58 -14.10 25.08
C GLU A 256 21.09 -13.76 25.01
N VAL A 257 20.74 -12.46 25.06
CA VAL A 257 19.35 -12.01 24.89
C VAL A 257 18.83 -12.37 23.50
N LEU A 258 19.60 -12.10 22.44
CA LEU A 258 19.19 -12.46 21.08
C LEU A 258 18.95 -13.97 20.94
N ASP A 259 19.87 -14.79 21.44
CA ASP A 259 19.77 -16.26 21.35
C ASP A 259 18.56 -16.78 22.12
N ALA A 260 18.28 -16.25 23.32
CA ALA A 260 17.13 -16.64 24.14
C ALA A 260 15.79 -16.27 23.47
N HIS A 261 15.69 -15.07 22.92
CA HIS A 261 14.50 -14.62 22.18
C HIS A 261 14.30 -15.43 20.89
N ALA A 262 15.37 -15.70 20.14
CA ALA A 262 15.31 -16.53 18.94
C ALA A 262 14.86 -17.96 19.25
N GLN A 263 15.34 -18.54 20.37
CA GLN A 263 14.87 -19.84 20.84
C GLN A 263 13.39 -19.81 21.20
N ALA A 264 12.95 -18.82 21.99
CA ALA A 264 11.54 -18.68 22.38
C ALA A 264 10.61 -18.50 21.15
N PHE A 265 11.01 -17.68 20.18
CA PHE A 265 10.30 -17.52 18.93
C PHE A 265 10.24 -18.82 18.13
N SER A 266 11.36 -19.56 18.03
CA SER A 266 11.39 -20.86 17.36
C SER A 266 10.48 -21.89 18.03
N ASP A 267 10.47 -21.94 19.36
CA ASP A 267 9.60 -22.83 20.13
C ASP A 267 8.13 -22.48 19.92
N PHE A 268 7.79 -21.18 19.93
CA PHE A 268 6.43 -20.69 19.64
C PHE A 268 5.96 -21.02 18.21
N MET A 269 6.87 -20.96 17.23
CA MET A 269 6.57 -21.26 15.82
C MET A 269 6.58 -22.77 15.50
N SER A 270 6.98 -23.63 16.45
CA SER A 270 6.97 -25.08 16.25
C SER A 270 5.56 -25.62 16.03
N VAL A 271 5.45 -26.72 15.28
CA VAL A 271 4.17 -27.38 14.98
C VAL A 271 3.46 -27.86 16.25
N GLU A 272 4.24 -28.31 17.25
CA GLU A 272 3.72 -28.80 18.53
C GLU A 272 3.05 -27.71 19.37
N ASN A 273 3.47 -26.46 19.18
CA ASN A 273 2.93 -25.27 19.86
C ASN A 273 2.04 -24.42 18.95
N PHE A 274 1.51 -25.00 17.86
CA PHE A 274 0.67 -24.25 16.93
C PHE A 274 -0.62 -23.78 17.61
N ASP A 275 -0.81 -22.47 17.63
CA ASP A 275 -2.03 -21.80 18.08
C ASP A 275 -2.46 -20.80 17.01
N ASP A 276 -3.64 -21.01 16.44
CA ASP A 276 -4.19 -20.15 15.39
C ASP A 276 -4.69 -18.79 15.93
N ALA A 277 -4.87 -18.68 17.25
CA ALA A 277 -5.30 -17.47 17.95
C ALA A 277 -4.14 -16.50 18.21
N ALA A 278 -2.89 -16.98 18.13
CA ALA A 278 -1.72 -16.27 18.63
C ALA A 278 -0.76 -15.89 17.49
N ASP A 279 -0.40 -14.62 17.39
CA ASP A 279 0.62 -14.10 16.48
C ASP A 279 1.77 -13.50 17.26
N MET A 280 3.00 -13.91 16.95
CA MET A 280 4.21 -13.40 17.57
C MET A 280 5.15 -12.83 16.51
N GLY A 281 5.76 -11.70 16.80
CA GLY A 281 6.84 -11.13 16.00
C GLY A 281 8.05 -10.82 16.87
N MET A 282 9.22 -11.25 16.44
CA MET A 282 10.52 -10.86 17.02
C MET A 282 11.13 -9.75 16.15
N SER A 283 11.73 -8.75 16.79
CA SER A 283 12.33 -7.59 16.14
C SER A 283 13.70 -7.27 16.72
N LEU A 284 14.66 -6.94 15.85
CA LEU A 284 15.89 -6.25 16.23
C LEU A 284 15.68 -4.76 15.99
N LEU A 285 15.69 -4.00 17.08
CA LEU A 285 15.44 -2.56 17.09
C LEU A 285 16.77 -1.82 17.12
N PHE A 286 16.86 -0.71 16.40
CA PHE A 286 18.00 0.20 16.44
C PHE A 286 17.51 1.62 16.65
N ASP A 287 17.97 2.25 17.73
CA ASP A 287 17.66 3.65 18.04
C ASP A 287 18.87 4.35 18.64
N GLN A 288 19.18 5.55 18.13
CA GLN A 288 20.27 6.42 18.60
C GLN A 288 21.64 5.73 18.81
N GLY A 289 21.97 4.72 17.99
CA GLY A 289 23.25 4.00 18.10
C GLY A 289 23.21 2.75 18.98
N ASN A 290 22.08 2.45 19.63
CA ASN A 290 21.90 1.27 20.47
C ASN A 290 21.00 0.25 19.79
N TYR A 291 21.26 -1.03 20.09
CA TYR A 291 20.40 -2.12 19.67
C TYR A 291 19.57 -2.64 20.84
N ALA A 292 18.35 -3.09 20.55
CA ALA A 292 17.49 -3.80 21.48
C ALA A 292 16.84 -4.99 20.77
N VAL A 293 16.56 -6.05 21.51
CA VAL A 293 15.77 -7.19 21.03
C VAL A 293 14.39 -7.07 21.65
N GLY A 294 13.34 -7.18 20.83
CA GLY A 294 11.98 -7.09 21.33
C GLY A 294 11.05 -8.09 20.67
N ASP A 295 10.06 -8.51 21.43
CA ASP A 295 8.98 -9.38 20.97
C ASP A 295 7.64 -8.67 21.12
N ALA A 296 6.73 -8.93 20.20
CA ALA A 296 5.33 -8.58 20.32
C ALA A 296 4.49 -9.84 20.18
N LEU A 297 3.52 -10.02 21.08
CA LEU A 297 2.55 -11.11 21.05
C LEU A 297 1.14 -10.51 20.98
N TYR A 298 0.33 -11.04 20.08
CA TYR A 298 -1.07 -10.73 19.91
C TYR A 298 -1.89 -12.00 20.03
N TYR A 299 -3.03 -11.94 20.71
CA TYR A 299 -3.89 -13.09 20.97
C TYR A 299 -5.36 -12.71 20.83
N VAL A 300 -6.10 -13.47 20.01
CA VAL A 300 -7.54 -13.29 19.79
C VAL A 300 -8.29 -14.50 20.31
N TYR A 301 -9.10 -14.32 21.36
CA TYR A 301 -9.91 -15.40 21.93
C TYR A 301 -10.80 -16.05 20.87
N GLY A 302 -10.72 -17.38 20.77
CA GLY A 302 -11.40 -18.16 19.74
C GLY A 302 -12.91 -18.26 19.97
N GLY A 303 -13.68 -17.71 19.02
CA GLY A 303 -15.09 -17.98 18.84
C GLY A 303 -15.36 -19.41 18.37
N THR A 304 -15.23 -20.37 19.28
CA THR A 304 -15.86 -21.70 19.14
C THR A 304 -17.23 -21.68 19.81
N GLY A 305 -18.15 -20.82 19.37
CA GLY A 305 -19.59 -20.99 19.62
C GLY A 305 -20.07 -21.14 21.08
N GLU A 306 -19.25 -20.91 22.11
CA GLU A 306 -19.72 -20.86 23.48
C GLU A 306 -20.08 -19.42 23.81
N THR A 307 -21.38 -19.16 23.74
CA THR A 307 -22.02 -18.01 24.39
C THR A 307 -21.46 -17.90 25.80
N SER A 308 -20.87 -16.75 26.12
CA SER A 308 -20.53 -16.36 27.47
C SER A 308 -21.77 -16.51 28.36
N GLY A 309 -21.81 -17.60 29.12
CA GLY A 309 -22.71 -17.73 30.25
C GLY A 309 -22.29 -16.68 31.27
N SER A 310 -23.25 -15.84 31.65
CA SER A 310 -23.15 -14.96 32.81
C SER A 310 -22.89 -15.78 34.07
N GLU A 311 -21.79 -15.50 34.77
CA GLU A 311 -21.69 -15.61 36.24
C GLU A 311 -21.21 -14.27 36.81
#